data_AF-A0A955J5X4-F1
#
_entry.id   AF-A0A955J5X4-F1
#
_cell.length_a   1.000
_cell.length_b   1.000
_cell.length_c   1.000
_cell.angle_alpha   90.00
_cell.angle_beta   90.00
_cell.angle_gamma   90.00
#
_symmetry.space_group_name_H-M   'P 1'
#
loop_
_entity.id
_entity.type
_entity.pdbx_description
1 polymer ?
#
loop_
_entity_poly.entity_id
_entity_poly.type
_entity_poly.pdbx_seq_one_letter_code
_entity_poly.pdbx_strand_id
1 'polypeptide(L)'
;SVTSIAYVDADGNNQTLDSAQYRVDTVSEPGRIELDTAYTWPTTDDRLNAVTITIVAGYASAAAVPAEAKHLVKFVAAHWYEHRGPIDIDRDAKEMPLAVQSLKALLTVPEFH
;
A
#
# COMPACT_ATOMS: atom_id res chain seq x y z
N SER A 1 1.23 -2.07 -10.55
CA SER A 1 1.90 -1.41 -11.68
C SER A 1 1.96 0.09 -11.45
N VAL A 2 2.85 0.80 -12.16
CA VAL A 2 2.90 2.26 -12.15
C VAL A 2 2.17 2.79 -13.37
N THR A 3 1.25 3.74 -13.15
CA THR A 3 0.48 4.41 -14.21
C THR A 3 1.23 5.63 -14.73
N SER A 4 1.79 6.44 -13.83
CA SER A 4 2.58 7.61 -14.20
C SER A 4 3.46 8.08 -13.06
N ILE A 5 4.59 8.68 -13.41
CA ILE A 5 5.44 9.45 -12.50
C ILE A 5 5.44 10.87 -13.05
N ALA A 6 4.72 11.77 -12.38
CA ALA A 6 4.68 13.18 -12.71
C ALA A 6 5.57 13.94 -11.72
N TYR A 7 6.28 14.94 -12.21
CA TYR A 7 7.06 15.82 -11.37
C TYR A 7 6.97 17.26 -11.86
N VAL A 8 7.28 18.20 -10.98
CA VAL A 8 7.46 19.59 -11.34
C VAL A 8 8.94 19.87 -11.50
N ASP A 9 9.34 20.38 -12.67
CA ASP A 9 10.73 20.79 -12.92
C ASP A 9 11.11 22.07 -12.16
N ALA A 10 12.40 22.41 -12.16
CA ALA A 10 12.94 23.59 -11.48
C ALA A 10 12.38 24.93 -12.01
N ASP A 11 11.82 24.94 -13.22
CA ASP A 11 11.16 26.11 -13.82
C ASP A 11 9.66 26.19 -13.45
N GLY A 12 9.19 25.20 -12.68
CA GLY A 12 7.86 25.15 -12.12
C GLY A 12 6.81 24.49 -13.02
N ASN A 13 7.21 23.86 -14.13
CA ASN A 13 6.32 23.20 -15.08
C ASN A 13 6.11 21.71 -14.75
N ASN A 14 4.92 21.20 -15.03
CA ASN A 14 4.61 19.79 -14.87
C ASN A 14 5.20 18.97 -16.01
N GLN A 15 6.00 17.96 -15.66
CA GLN A 15 6.62 16.99 -16.53
C GLN A 15 6.15 15.58 -16.17
N THR A 16 6.22 14.66 -17.12
CA THR A 16 5.99 13.23 -16.89
C THR A 16 7.26 12.48 -17.24
N LEU A 17 7.76 11.67 -16.30
CA LEU A 17 8.92 10.82 -16.53
C LEU A 17 8.52 9.69 -17.49
N ASP A 18 9.33 9.48 -18.53
CA ASP A 18 9.05 8.43 -19.51
C ASP A 18 9.21 7.05 -18.85
N SER A 19 8.26 6.15 -19.13
CA SER A 19 8.31 4.75 -18.72
C SER A 19 9.59 4.01 -19.16
N ALA A 20 10.28 4.47 -20.20
CA ALA A 20 11.56 3.91 -20.63
C ALA A 20 12.73 4.27 -19.70
N GLN A 21 12.57 5.28 -18.83
CA GLN A 21 13.63 5.78 -17.96
C GLN A 21 13.68 5.09 -16.60
N TYR A 22 12.64 4.33 -16.24
CA TYR A 22 12.54 3.66 -14.95
C TYR A 22 12.02 2.23 -15.08
N ARG A 23 12.39 1.41 -14.11
CA ARG A 23 11.92 0.04 -13.93
C ARG A 23 11.14 -0.05 -12.63
N VAL A 24 10.12 -0.88 -12.64
CA VAL A 24 9.27 -1.12 -11.47
C VAL A 24 9.46 -2.57 -11.06
N ASP A 25 9.97 -2.78 -9.86
CA ASP A 25 9.93 -4.07 -9.22
C ASP A 25 8.57 -4.25 -8.55
N THR A 26 7.70 -4.99 -9.23
CA THR A 26 6.39 -5.41 -8.71
C THR A 26 6.40 -6.83 -8.13
N VAL A 27 7.56 -7.51 -8.12
CA VAL A 27 7.70 -8.89 -7.65
C VAL A 27 8.12 -8.89 -6.18
N SER A 28 9.03 -8.00 -5.81
CA SER A 28 9.47 -7.84 -4.43
C SER A 28 8.43 -7.11 -3.59
N GLU A 29 8.39 -7.44 -2.30
CA GLU A 29 7.59 -6.75 -1.31
C GLU A 29 8.51 -6.18 -0.22
N PRO A 30 8.58 -4.84 -0.05
CA PRO A 30 7.81 -3.81 -0.75
C PRO A 30 8.27 -3.60 -2.21
N GLY A 31 7.33 -3.25 -3.08
CA GLY A 31 7.62 -2.90 -4.46
C GLY A 31 8.42 -1.60 -4.56
N ARG A 32 9.33 -1.52 -5.53
CA ARG A 32 10.27 -0.40 -5.68
C ARG A 32 10.29 0.14 -7.11
N ILE A 33 10.66 1.40 -7.24
CA ILE A 33 10.91 2.05 -8.53
C ILE A 33 12.38 2.43 -8.56
N GLU A 34 13.08 2.00 -9.60
CA GLU A 34 14.49 2.30 -9.84
C GLU A 34 14.63 2.94 -11.22
N LEU A 35 15.59 3.86 -11.38
CA LEU A 35 15.94 4.35 -12.71
C LEU A 35 16.69 3.28 -13.50
N ASP A 36 16.55 3.32 -14.82
CA ASP A 36 17.47 2.54 -15.64
C ASP A 36 18.89 3.11 -15.51
N THR A 37 19.88 2.23 -15.66
CA THR A 37 21.32 2.50 -15.49
C THR A 37 21.86 3.65 -16.33
N ALA A 38 21.16 4.04 -17.41
CA ALA A 38 21.53 5.13 -18.30
C ALA A 38 20.94 6.50 -17.89
N TYR A 39 20.07 6.56 -16.87
CA TYR A 39 19.36 7.77 -16.49
C TYR A 39 19.63 8.19 -15.05
N THR A 40 19.48 9.49 -14.79
CA THR A 40 19.52 10.10 -13.47
C THR A 40 18.18 10.76 -13.16
N TRP A 41 17.85 10.90 -11.88
CA TRP A 41 16.60 11.54 -11.49
C TRP A 41 16.60 12.99 -12.00
N PRO A 42 15.49 13.45 -12.61
CA PRO A 42 15.40 14.83 -13.05
C PRO A 42 15.43 15.77 -11.86
N THR A 43 15.96 16.97 -12.05
CA THR A 43 15.87 18.03 -11.06
C THR A 43 14.41 18.44 -10.89
N THR A 44 13.92 18.37 -9.66
CA THR A 44 12.56 18.80 -9.31
C THR A 44 12.58 20.16 -8.62
N ASP A 45 11.45 20.85 -8.65
CA ASP A 45 11.24 22.03 -7.82
C ASP A 45 11.33 21.67 -6.32
N ASP A 46 11.77 22.61 -5.48
CA ASP A 46 11.91 22.46 -4.02
C ASP A 46 10.58 22.64 -3.27
N ARG A 47 9.45 22.48 -3.98
CA ARG A 47 8.11 22.61 -3.41
C ARG A 47 7.64 21.31 -2.75
N LEU A 48 6.70 21.43 -1.80
CA LEU A 48 5.94 20.28 -1.34
C LEU A 48 5.12 19.67 -2.48
N ASN A 49 5.06 18.34 -2.52
CA ASN A 49 4.38 17.56 -3.56
C ASN A 49 4.93 17.79 -4.98
N ALA A 50 6.22 18.11 -5.12
CA ALA A 50 6.87 18.26 -6.43
C ALA A 50 6.86 16.97 -7.25
N VAL A 51 6.76 15.80 -6.63
CA VAL A 51 6.69 14.49 -7.29
C VAL A 51 5.39 13.79 -6.92
N THR A 52 4.67 13.31 -7.92
CA THR A 52 3.43 12.54 -7.78
C THR A 52 3.54 11.23 -8.54
N ILE A 53 3.37 10.11 -7.85
CA ILE A 53 3.43 8.77 -8.42
C ILE A 53 2.03 8.16 -8.38
N THR A 54 1.48 7.84 -9.54
CA THR A 54 0.18 7.16 -9.66
C THR A 54 0.43 5.68 -9.88
N ILE A 55 -0.09 4.83 -8.99
CA ILE A 55 0.05 3.37 -9.07
C ILE A 55 -1.30 2.65 -9.04
N VAL A 56 -1.34 1.47 -9.64
CA VAL A 56 -2.38 0.47 -9.42
C VAL A 56 -1.81 -0.62 -8.52
N ALA A 57 -2.30 -0.68 -7.29
CA ALA A 57 -1.86 -1.64 -6.27
C ALA A 57 -3.01 -2.57 -5.86
N GLY A 58 -2.66 -3.77 -5.41
CA GLY A 58 -3.61 -4.80 -4.97
C GLY A 58 -3.61 -6.05 -5.85
N TYR A 59 -4.43 -7.02 -5.44
CA TYR A 59 -4.56 -8.30 -6.15
C TYR A 59 -5.32 -8.13 -7.46
N ALA A 60 -4.80 -8.72 -8.54
CA ALA A 60 -5.35 -8.59 -9.89
C ALA A 60 -6.78 -9.13 -10.06
N SER A 61 -7.23 -10.00 -9.15
CA SER A 61 -8.59 -10.53 -9.13
C SER A 61 -8.98 -11.03 -7.75
N ALA A 62 -10.27 -11.26 -7.53
CA ALA A 62 -10.77 -11.89 -6.30
C ALA A 62 -10.19 -13.30 -6.07
N ALA A 63 -9.83 -14.02 -7.14
CA ALA A 63 -9.19 -15.32 -7.04
C ALA A 63 -7.75 -15.23 -6.53
N ALA A 64 -7.02 -14.16 -6.90
CA ALA A 64 -5.64 -13.93 -6.50
C ALA A 64 -5.47 -13.47 -5.05
N VAL A 65 -6.55 -13.05 -4.38
CA VAL A 65 -6.52 -12.67 -2.96
C VAL A 65 -6.25 -13.93 -2.09
N PRO A 66 -5.23 -13.91 -1.20
CA PRO A 66 -4.93 -15.00 -0.28
C PRO A 66 -6.12 -15.42 0.56
N ALA A 67 -6.19 -16.71 0.89
CA ALA A 67 -7.29 -17.26 1.67
C ALA A 67 -7.34 -16.65 3.08
N GLU A 68 -6.18 -16.36 3.65
CA GLU A 68 -5.94 -15.74 4.95
C GLU A 68 -6.59 -14.36 5.02
N ALA A 69 -6.40 -13.53 3.98
CA ALA A 69 -7.02 -12.22 3.88
C ALA A 69 -8.55 -12.31 3.77
N LYS A 70 -9.07 -13.27 3.00
CA LYS A 70 -10.53 -13.53 2.91
C LYS A 70 -11.10 -13.97 4.26
N HIS A 71 -10.39 -14.83 4.99
CA HIS A 71 -10.80 -15.29 6.32
C HIS A 71 -10.79 -14.14 7.33
N LEU A 72 -9.76 -13.30 7.32
CA LEU A 72 -9.67 -12.13 8.19
C LEU A 72 -10.88 -11.21 8.00
N VAL A 73 -11.22 -10.86 6.76
CA VAL A 73 -12.38 -9.99 6.46
C VAL A 73 -13.68 -10.61 6.97
N LYS A 74 -13.90 -11.92 6.73
CA LYS A 74 -15.10 -12.62 7.22
C LYS A 74 -15.17 -12.63 8.74
N PHE A 75 -14.04 -12.85 9.41
CA PHE A 75 -13.98 -12.92 10.86
C PHE A 75 -14.26 -11.56 11.50
N VAL A 76 -13.67 -10.48 10.98
CA VAL A 76 -13.94 -9.11 11.44
C VAL A 76 -15.41 -8.74 11.22
N ALA A 77 -15.96 -9.06 10.04
CA ALA A 77 -17.36 -8.80 9.73
C ALA A 77 -18.32 -9.56 10.66
N ALA A 78 -18.06 -10.85 10.93
CA ALA A 78 -18.84 -11.65 11.87
C ALA A 78 -18.75 -11.10 13.29
N HIS A 79 -17.54 -10.75 13.73
CA HIS A 79 -17.31 -10.17 15.05
C HIS A 79 -18.14 -8.89 15.25
N TRP A 80 -18.12 -7.96 14.29
CA TRP A 80 -18.93 -6.74 14.37
C TRP A 80 -20.43 -6.99 14.23
N TYR A 81 -20.84 -8.00 13.45
CA TYR A 81 -22.24 -8.41 13.33
C TYR A 81 -22.77 -9.02 14.64
N GLU A 82 -21.95 -9.73 15.39
CA GLU A 82 -22.35 -10.31 16.67
C GLU A 82 -22.32 -9.28 17.80
N HIS A 83 -21.43 -8.28 17.72
CA HIS A 83 -21.21 -7.27 18.76
C HIS A 83 -21.70 -5.88 18.32
N ARG A 84 -23.01 -5.75 18.03
CA ARG A 84 -23.65 -4.51 17.55
C ARG A 84 -24.13 -3.53 18.62
N GLY A 85 -23.89 -3.85 19.90
CA GLY A 85 -24.34 -3.02 21.03
C GLY A 85 -23.32 -1.95 21.42
N PRO A 86 -23.73 -0.92 22.19
CA PRO A 86 -22.77 -0.05 22.87
C PRO A 86 -21.86 -0.93 23.75
N ILE A 87 -20.55 -0.68 23.68
CA ILE A 87 -19.56 -1.34 24.54
C ILE A 87 -19.98 -1.07 25.98
N ASP A 88 -20.33 -2.14 26.72
CA ASP A 88 -20.57 -2.04 28.15
C ASP A 88 -19.33 -1.43 28.82
N ILE A 89 -19.56 -0.38 29.59
CA ILE A 89 -18.55 0.49 30.23
C ILE A 89 -17.81 -0.21 31.38
N ASP A 90 -17.87 -1.54 31.43
CA ASP A 90 -17.25 -2.36 32.45
C ASP A 90 -16.16 -3.22 31.79
N ARG A 91 -14.94 -2.68 31.85
CA ARG A 91 -13.63 -3.30 31.60
C ARG A 91 -13.65 -4.67 30.94
N ASP A 92 -13.79 -4.69 29.63
CA ASP A 92 -13.04 -5.54 28.72
C ASP A 92 -13.38 -5.06 27.31
N ALA A 93 -12.60 -4.10 26.80
CA ALA A 93 -12.52 -3.92 25.36
C ALA A 93 -12.07 -5.28 24.81
N LYS A 94 -13.01 -6.13 24.36
CA LYS A 94 -12.74 -7.49 23.91
C LYS A 94 -11.67 -7.41 22.84
N GLU A 95 -10.43 -7.66 23.25
CA GLU A 95 -9.29 -7.64 22.36
C GLU A 95 -9.61 -8.57 21.19
N MET A 96 -9.32 -8.12 19.97
CA MET A 96 -9.59 -8.94 18.79
C MET A 96 -8.99 -10.33 19.02
N PRO A 97 -9.75 -11.41 18.80
CA PRO A 97 -9.28 -12.77 19.08
C PRO A 97 -7.90 -13.01 18.46
N LEU A 98 -7.05 -13.79 19.14
CA LEU A 98 -5.65 -14.02 18.73
C LEU A 98 -5.51 -14.48 17.27
N ALA A 99 -6.50 -15.20 16.74
CA ALA A 99 -6.57 -15.59 15.33
C ALA A 99 -6.58 -14.40 14.35
N VAL A 100 -7.24 -13.30 14.71
CA VAL A 100 -7.24 -12.06 13.93
C VAL A 100 -5.88 -11.38 14.00
N GLN A 101 -5.28 -11.36 15.20
CA GLN A 101 -3.96 -10.77 15.41
C GLN A 101 -2.88 -11.53 14.63
N SER A 102 -2.93 -12.87 14.62
CA SER A 102 -1.99 -13.70 13.86
C SER A 102 -2.16 -13.55 12.34
N LEU A 103 -3.40 -13.48 11.85
CA LEU A 103 -3.68 -13.25 10.43
C LEU A 103 -3.26 -11.84 9.99
N LYS A 104 -3.47 -10.83 10.84
CA LYS A 104 -2.99 -9.47 10.59
C LYS A 104 -1.46 -9.43 10.53
N ALA A 105 -0.78 -10.08 11.49
CA ALA A 105 0.68 -10.13 11.52
C ALA A 105 1.25 -10.81 10.28
N LEU A 106 0.64 -11.91 9.81
CA LEU A 106 1.05 -12.61 8.59
C LEU A 106 0.94 -11.74 7.32
N LEU A 107 -0.03 -10.82 7.28
CA LEU A 107 -0.29 -9.94 6.14
C LEU A 107 0.45 -8.60 6.25
N THR A 108 1.16 -8.35 7.35
CA THR A 108 1.90 -7.09 7.55
C THR A 108 3.32 -7.26 7.01
N VAL A 109 3.74 -6.35 6.13
CA VAL A 109 5.15 -6.30 5.69
C VAL A 109 5.99 -5.81 6.88
N PRO A 110 7.00 -6.57 7.34
CA PRO A 110 7.84 -6.13 8.44
C PRO A 110 8.58 -4.84 8.06
N GLU A 111 8.57 -3.84 8.94
CA GLU A 111 9.26 -2.57 8.69
C GLU A 111 10.76 -2.81 8.52
N PHE A 112 11.35 -2.21 7.49
CA PHE A 112 12.80 -2.14 7.34
C PHE A 112 13.33 -1.13 8.38
N HIS A 113 13.99 -1.64 9.42
CA HIS A 113 14.81 -0.85 10.34
C HIS A 113 16.17 -0.49 9.71
#